data_AF-A0A4Q2J4R1-F1
#
_entry.id   AF-A0A4Q2J4R1-F1
#
_cell.length_a   1.000
_cell.length_b   1.000
_cell.length_c   1.000
_cell.angle_alpha   90.00
_cell.angle_beta   90.00
_cell.angle_gamma   90.00
#
_symmetry.space_group_name_H-M   'P 1'
#
loop_
_entity.id
_entity.type
_entity.pdbx_description
1 polymer ?
#
loop_
_entity_poly.entity_id
_entity_poly.type
_entity_poly.pdbx_seq_one_letter_code
_entity_poly.pdbx_strand_id
1 'polypeptide(L)'
;MVPRLQARLVFIVAPAGAGKSTLISRLEPTLGRTSVVSAATAHRDPDRLQSAIEDAAADGAETVAVDDIGCVAGTPAERTLERMAGSAWRMPRLVLASRLPLPSSVVHAAAERSTTITAPELGLRIDEISSLFAEVAGSPLGLRCASRVAQETAGWPVLVELLARRARRVDPDAVESMVESDLASDFAAGCLETALEALPRDLRRALERTSELPRLDFAACARVLGASGAGRLLGAFDSGSVMHEVVLGHRVVPPVLRRHLGECRTLAGRPAGPSAANRRPAMSPTPADPAHAPERPPAL
;
A
#
# COMPACT_ATOMS: atom_id res chain seq x y z
N MET A 1 -11.23 -14.15 10.98
CA MET A 1 -11.34 -12.66 10.93
C MET A 1 -12.51 -12.14 11.77
N VAL A 2 -13.74 -12.60 11.56
CA VAL A 2 -14.96 -12.07 12.24
C VAL A 2 -14.87 -11.97 13.78
N PRO A 3 -14.35 -12.97 14.55
CA PRO A 3 -14.26 -12.84 16.00
C PRO A 3 -13.33 -11.71 16.47
N ARG A 4 -12.28 -11.40 15.70
CA ARG A 4 -11.37 -10.29 15.99
C ARG A 4 -12.06 -8.95 15.75
N LEU A 5 -12.88 -8.84 14.71
CA LEU A 5 -13.66 -7.63 14.45
C LEU A 5 -14.66 -7.30 15.58
N GLN A 6 -15.00 -8.25 16.44
CA GLN A 6 -15.91 -8.02 17.57
C GLN A 6 -15.25 -7.34 18.78
N ALA A 7 -13.90 -7.27 18.83
CA ALA A 7 -13.18 -6.59 19.89
C ALA A 7 -13.62 -5.12 20.01
N ARG A 8 -13.42 -4.51 21.19
CA ARG A 8 -13.83 -3.12 21.44
C ARG A 8 -12.98 -2.13 20.65
N LEU A 9 -11.71 -2.46 20.44
CA LEU A 9 -10.77 -1.68 19.63
C LEU A 9 -10.10 -2.60 18.62
N VAL A 10 -10.18 -2.25 17.33
CA VAL A 10 -9.54 -3.01 16.26
C VAL A 10 -8.54 -2.11 15.55
N PHE A 11 -7.28 -2.53 15.50
CA PHE A 11 -6.27 -1.89 14.66
C PHE A 11 -6.21 -2.61 13.32
N ILE A 12 -6.30 -1.91 12.21
CA ILE A 12 -6.08 -2.46 10.87
C ILE A 12 -4.80 -1.84 10.33
N VAL A 13 -3.73 -2.62 10.25
CA VAL A 13 -2.42 -2.15 9.78
C VAL A 13 -2.02 -2.89 8.52
N ALA A 14 -2.02 -2.17 7.39
CA ALA A 14 -1.71 -2.73 6.09
C ALA A 14 -1.24 -1.67 5.11
N PRO A 15 -0.40 -2.00 4.10
CA PRO A 15 0.08 -1.02 3.13
C PRO A 15 -1.06 -0.44 2.28
N ALA A 16 -0.72 0.53 1.43
CA ALA A 16 -1.65 1.07 0.44
C ALA A 16 -2.20 -0.06 -0.45
N GLY A 17 -3.49 0.01 -0.79
CA GLY A 17 -4.13 -0.97 -1.67
C GLY A 17 -4.35 -2.37 -1.07
N ALA A 18 -4.07 -2.57 0.22
CA ALA A 18 -4.31 -3.85 0.90
C ALA A 18 -5.80 -4.10 1.27
N GLY A 19 -6.72 -3.22 0.89
CA GLY A 19 -8.16 -3.41 1.14
C GLY A 19 -8.70 -2.90 2.49
N LYS A 20 -7.96 -2.06 3.22
CA LYS A 20 -8.42 -1.48 4.52
C LYS A 20 -9.77 -0.77 4.41
N SER A 21 -9.91 0.16 3.48
CA SER A 21 -11.15 0.92 3.27
C SER A 21 -12.30 0.03 2.80
N THR A 22 -12.01 -1.01 2.00
CA THR A 22 -12.99 -2.02 1.59
C THR A 22 -13.47 -2.87 2.77
N LEU A 23 -12.59 -3.23 3.69
CA LEU A 23 -12.98 -3.91 4.92
C LEU A 23 -13.86 -3.00 5.78
N ILE A 24 -13.49 -1.71 5.93
CA ILE A 24 -14.27 -0.72 6.67
C ILE A 24 -15.69 -0.56 6.10
N SER A 25 -15.82 -0.44 4.77
CA SER A 25 -17.15 -0.31 4.12
C SER A 25 -18.02 -1.55 4.26
N ARG A 26 -17.45 -2.70 4.65
CA ARG A 26 -18.14 -3.98 4.85
C ARG A 26 -18.36 -4.32 6.32
N LEU A 27 -18.06 -3.42 7.25
CA LEU A 27 -18.25 -3.68 8.68
C LEU A 27 -19.72 -3.72 9.08
N GLU A 28 -20.58 -2.91 8.45
CA GLU A 28 -21.96 -2.73 8.90
C GLU A 28 -22.78 -4.03 8.96
N PRO A 29 -22.77 -4.91 7.93
CA PRO A 29 -23.44 -6.21 8.01
C PRO A 29 -22.94 -7.13 9.14
N THR A 30 -21.73 -6.91 9.64
CA THR A 30 -21.07 -7.78 10.63
C THR A 30 -21.14 -7.21 12.04
N LEU A 31 -21.06 -5.89 12.18
CA LEU A 31 -20.82 -5.19 13.45
C LEU A 31 -21.92 -4.18 13.81
N GLY A 32 -22.99 -4.10 13.01
CA GLY A 32 -24.06 -3.14 13.19
C GLY A 32 -23.72 -1.77 12.61
N ARG A 33 -24.57 -0.78 12.89
CA ARG A 33 -24.49 0.57 12.29
C ARG A 33 -23.08 1.14 12.46
N THR A 34 -22.43 1.44 11.33
CA THR A 34 -21.03 1.89 11.31
C THR A 34 -20.94 3.31 10.77
N SER A 35 -20.26 4.21 11.49
CA SER A 35 -19.89 5.53 11.00
C SER A 35 -18.41 5.56 10.64
N VAL A 36 -18.05 6.26 9.55
CA VAL A 36 -16.68 6.30 9.03
C VAL A 36 -16.15 7.72 9.05
N VAL A 37 -14.98 7.90 9.66
CA VAL A 37 -14.23 9.15 9.72
C VAL A 37 -12.95 8.99 8.90
N SER A 38 -12.79 9.79 7.85
CA SER A 38 -11.53 9.82 7.09
C SER A 38 -10.57 10.82 7.71
N ALA A 39 -9.49 10.34 8.33
CA ALA A 39 -8.53 11.20 9.01
C ALA A 39 -7.67 12.01 8.02
N ALA A 40 -7.97 13.30 7.92
CA ALA A 40 -7.14 14.30 7.23
C ALA A 40 -6.20 15.07 8.17
N THR A 41 -5.32 15.90 7.59
CA THR A 41 -4.36 16.79 8.30
C THR A 41 -5.00 17.65 9.40
N ALA A 42 -6.26 18.03 9.25
CA ALA A 42 -7.00 18.80 10.26
C ALA A 42 -7.14 18.05 11.61
N HIS A 43 -7.14 16.71 11.60
CA HIS A 43 -7.25 15.88 12.81
C HIS A 43 -5.91 15.67 13.52
N ARG A 44 -4.85 16.36 13.10
CA ARG A 44 -3.63 16.52 13.93
C ARG A 44 -3.87 17.41 15.15
N ASP A 45 -4.96 18.18 15.10
CA ASP A 45 -5.48 18.92 16.24
C ASP A 45 -6.28 17.98 17.18
N PRO A 46 -5.97 17.96 18.49
CA PRO A 46 -6.62 17.09 19.47
C PRO A 46 -8.14 17.22 19.52
N ASP A 47 -8.65 18.46 19.51
CA ASP A 47 -10.07 18.74 19.71
C ASP A 47 -10.85 18.35 18.46
N ARG A 48 -10.31 18.65 17.27
CA ARG A 48 -10.94 18.21 16.00
C ARG A 48 -11.01 16.69 15.86
N LEU A 49 -9.96 15.97 16.23
CA LEU A 49 -9.99 14.50 16.21
C LEU A 49 -11.05 13.98 17.18
N GLN A 50 -11.10 14.54 18.40
CA GLN A 50 -12.06 14.14 19.41
C GLN A 50 -13.49 14.38 18.96
N SER A 51 -13.82 15.60 18.54
CA SER A 51 -15.17 15.94 18.06
C SER A 51 -15.58 15.08 16.86
N ALA A 52 -14.70 14.85 15.88
CA ALA A 52 -15.05 14.02 14.72
C ALA A 52 -15.44 12.58 15.12
N ILE A 53 -14.74 12.00 16.09
CA ILE A 53 -15.06 10.65 16.59
C ILE A 53 -16.33 10.66 17.45
N GLU A 54 -16.51 11.68 18.30
CA GLU A 54 -17.70 11.83 19.15
C GLU A 54 -18.96 12.08 18.32
N ASP A 55 -18.91 12.94 17.31
CA ASP A 55 -19.99 13.22 16.38
C ASP A 55 -20.39 11.94 15.62
N ALA A 56 -19.40 11.20 15.11
CA ALA A 56 -19.62 9.91 14.46
C ALA A 56 -20.26 8.86 15.39
N ALA A 57 -19.99 8.93 16.70
CA ALA A 57 -20.59 8.07 17.71
C ALA A 57 -21.99 8.52 18.12
N ALA A 58 -22.24 9.82 18.19
CA ALA A 58 -23.49 10.43 18.65
C ALA A 58 -24.69 10.08 17.76
N ASP A 59 -24.45 9.73 16.49
CA ASP A 59 -25.46 9.27 15.54
C ASP A 59 -26.04 7.89 15.85
N GLY A 60 -25.69 7.28 17.00
CA GLY A 60 -26.14 5.94 17.40
C GLY A 60 -25.44 4.83 16.62
N ALA A 61 -24.24 5.11 16.10
CA ALA A 61 -23.38 4.09 15.52
C ALA A 61 -22.90 3.14 16.62
N GLU A 62 -22.91 1.84 16.33
CA GLU A 62 -22.34 0.80 17.20
C GLU A 62 -20.83 0.66 17.00
N THR A 63 -20.36 1.08 15.82
CA THR A 63 -18.95 1.07 15.42
C THR A 63 -18.58 2.41 14.78
N VAL A 64 -17.46 2.99 15.20
CA VAL A 64 -16.82 4.13 14.53
C VAL A 64 -15.51 3.64 13.93
N ALA A 65 -15.36 3.78 12.62
CA ALA A 65 -14.14 3.45 11.90
C ALA A 65 -13.41 4.72 11.50
N VAL A 66 -12.13 4.83 11.84
CA VAL A 66 -11.27 5.94 11.46
C VAL A 66 -10.24 5.45 10.46
N ASP A 67 -10.39 5.86 9.20
CA ASP A 67 -9.47 5.51 8.12
C ASP A 67 -8.31 6.51 8.01
N ASP A 68 -7.15 6.02 7.58
CA ASP A 68 -5.88 6.77 7.47
C ASP A 68 -5.43 7.49 8.77
N ILE A 69 -5.73 6.91 9.94
CA ILE A 69 -5.41 7.51 11.25
C ILE A 69 -3.90 7.73 11.48
N GLY A 70 -3.04 7.13 10.65
CA GLY A 70 -1.59 7.31 10.74
C GLY A 70 -1.13 8.78 10.65
N CYS A 71 -1.96 9.69 10.13
CA CYS A 71 -1.64 11.12 10.06
C CYS A 71 -1.50 11.82 11.43
N VAL A 72 -1.97 11.20 12.52
CA VAL A 72 -1.93 11.74 13.89
C VAL A 72 -0.65 11.35 14.66
N ALA A 73 0.10 10.37 14.18
CA ALA A 73 1.32 9.92 14.84
C ALA A 73 2.35 11.07 14.92
N GLY A 74 2.96 11.24 16.09
CA GLY A 74 3.92 12.31 16.37
C GLY A 74 3.30 13.70 16.54
N THR A 75 1.97 13.79 16.66
CA THR A 75 1.23 15.05 16.86
C THR A 75 0.56 15.09 18.23
N PRO A 76 0.12 16.25 18.74
CA PRO A 76 -0.62 16.33 20.01
C PRO A 76 -1.88 15.45 20.05
N ALA A 77 -2.54 15.23 18.91
CA ALA A 77 -3.72 14.37 18.80
C ALA A 77 -3.45 12.90 19.14
N GLU A 78 -2.20 12.44 19.07
CA GLU A 78 -1.81 11.09 19.51
C GLU A 78 -2.19 10.82 20.96
N ARG A 79 -2.00 11.80 21.86
CA ARG A 79 -2.38 11.66 23.28
C ARG A 79 -3.89 11.59 23.46
N THR A 80 -4.65 12.26 22.61
CA THR A 80 -6.12 12.13 22.62
C THR A 80 -6.52 10.72 22.22
N LEU A 81 -5.92 10.18 21.15
CA LEU A 81 -6.16 8.81 20.72
C LEU A 81 -5.75 7.79 21.80
N GLU A 82 -4.62 8.00 22.47
CA GLU A 82 -4.17 7.18 23.60
C GLU A 82 -5.19 7.19 24.76
N ARG A 83 -5.68 8.37 25.17
CA ARG A 83 -6.71 8.48 26.20
C ARG A 83 -8.00 7.77 25.79
N MET A 84 -8.43 7.94 24.54
CA MET A 84 -9.62 7.26 24.01
C MET A 84 -9.45 5.75 24.03
N ALA A 85 -8.33 5.22 23.53
CA ALA A 85 -8.01 3.80 23.55
C ALA A 85 -7.92 3.21 24.98
N GLY A 86 -7.39 3.99 25.93
CA GLY A 86 -7.25 3.61 27.34
C GLY A 86 -8.52 3.71 28.17
N SER A 87 -9.44 4.59 27.80
CA SER A 87 -10.65 4.83 28.57
C SER A 87 -11.58 3.60 28.60
N ALA A 88 -12.31 3.40 29.69
CA ALA A 88 -13.42 2.44 29.76
C ALA A 88 -14.74 3.06 29.23
N TRP A 89 -14.63 4.00 28.29
CA TRP A 89 -15.75 4.83 27.85
C TRP A 89 -16.91 3.98 27.35
N ARG A 90 -18.14 4.45 27.56
CA ARG A 90 -19.36 3.97 26.87
C ARG A 90 -19.37 4.31 25.37
N MET A 91 -18.20 4.37 24.74
CA MET A 91 -18.11 4.63 23.32
C MET A 91 -18.47 3.37 22.52
N PRO A 92 -18.94 3.55 21.27
CA PRO A 92 -19.05 2.47 20.31
C PRO A 92 -17.68 1.80 20.08
N ARG A 93 -17.72 0.63 19.44
CA ARG A 93 -16.50 -0.04 18.99
C ARG A 93 -15.69 0.89 18.11
N LEU A 94 -14.38 0.94 18.31
CA LEU A 94 -13.48 1.77 17.51
C LEU A 94 -12.63 0.90 16.59
N VAL A 95 -12.60 1.24 15.30
CA VAL A 95 -11.74 0.60 14.30
C VAL A 95 -10.78 1.64 13.76
N LEU A 96 -9.48 1.39 13.87
CA LEU A 96 -8.42 2.34 13.50
C LEU A 96 -7.59 1.76 12.37
N ALA A 97 -7.68 2.33 11.18
CA ALA A 97 -6.94 1.86 10.01
C ALA A 97 -5.77 2.77 9.66
N SER A 98 -4.58 2.17 9.55
CA SER A 98 -3.34 2.88 9.25
C SER A 98 -2.43 2.07 8.34
N ARG A 99 -1.44 2.75 7.74
CA ARG A 99 -0.43 2.10 6.89
C ARG A 99 0.75 1.56 7.69
N LEU A 100 1.05 2.23 8.79
CA LEU A 100 2.10 1.89 9.75
C LEU A 100 1.44 1.63 11.12
N PRO A 101 2.06 0.82 12.00
CA PRO A 101 1.54 0.63 13.34
C PRO A 101 1.42 1.98 14.05
N LEU A 102 0.34 2.13 14.81
CA LEU A 102 0.21 3.25 15.71
C LEU A 102 1.29 3.19 16.82
N PRO A 103 1.61 4.34 17.43
CA PRO A 103 2.55 4.42 18.54
C PRO A 103 2.21 3.42 19.65
N SER A 104 3.24 2.84 20.27
CA SER A 104 3.07 1.79 21.29
C SER A 104 2.28 2.27 22.49
N SER A 105 2.32 3.57 22.83
CA SER A 105 1.47 4.20 23.86
C SER A 105 -0.01 3.95 23.60
N VAL A 106 -0.48 4.19 22.38
CA VAL A 106 -1.89 3.97 21.97
C VAL A 106 -2.24 2.48 22.04
N VAL A 107 -1.36 1.61 21.54
CA VAL A 107 -1.59 0.15 21.55
C VAL A 107 -1.58 -0.40 22.97
N HIS A 108 -0.68 0.07 23.84
CA HIS A 108 -0.62 -0.34 25.25
C HIS A 108 -1.81 0.16 26.05
N ALA A 109 -2.26 1.40 25.82
CA ALA A 109 -3.47 1.94 26.45
C ALA A 109 -4.70 1.08 26.15
N ALA A 110 -4.80 0.57 24.92
CA ALA A 110 -5.88 -0.35 24.53
C ALA A 110 -5.91 -1.66 25.34
N ALA A 111 -4.74 -2.11 25.82
CA ALA A 111 -4.53 -3.34 26.57
C ALA A 111 -5.20 -4.56 25.86
N GLU A 112 -5.69 -5.52 26.64
CA GLU A 112 -6.31 -6.78 26.17
C GLU A 112 -7.66 -6.58 25.46
N ARG A 113 -8.17 -5.33 25.39
CA ARG A 113 -9.44 -5.01 24.71
C ARG A 113 -9.28 -4.82 23.21
N SER A 114 -8.05 -4.95 22.71
CA SER A 114 -7.72 -4.73 21.31
C SER A 114 -7.26 -5.95 20.55
N THR A 115 -7.39 -5.87 19.24
CA THR A 115 -6.84 -6.83 18.31
C THR A 115 -6.35 -6.13 17.05
N THR A 116 -5.35 -6.71 16.40
CA THR A 116 -4.74 -6.16 15.20
C THR A 116 -4.98 -7.06 13.99
N ILE A 117 -5.60 -6.53 12.96
CA ILE A 117 -5.69 -7.15 11.63
C ILE A 117 -4.53 -6.63 10.79
N THR A 118 -3.77 -7.55 10.22
CA THR A 118 -2.55 -7.25 9.46
C THR A 118 -2.73 -7.51 7.96
N ALA A 119 -1.80 -7.01 7.14
CA ALA A 119 -1.86 -7.16 5.69
C ALA A 119 -2.09 -8.61 5.17
N PRO A 120 -1.44 -9.66 5.69
CA PRO A 120 -1.69 -11.04 5.24
C PRO A 120 -3.15 -11.49 5.44
N GLU A 121 -3.82 -10.97 6.47
CA GLU A 121 -5.23 -11.30 6.74
C GLU A 121 -6.21 -10.59 5.79
N LEU A 122 -5.76 -9.55 5.10
CA LEU A 122 -6.53 -8.82 4.09
C LEU A 122 -6.26 -9.30 2.66
N GLY A 123 -5.29 -10.20 2.47
CA GLY A 123 -5.00 -10.81 1.18
C GLY A 123 -6.20 -11.62 0.68
N LEU A 124 -6.56 -11.42 -0.59
CA LEU A 124 -7.62 -12.18 -1.24
C LEU A 124 -7.23 -13.64 -1.36
N ARG A 125 -8.16 -14.52 -1.02
CA ARG A 125 -8.05 -15.96 -1.22
C ARG A 125 -8.29 -16.32 -2.69
N ILE A 126 -7.95 -17.55 -3.06
CA ILE A 126 -8.03 -18.03 -4.46
C ILE A 126 -9.46 -17.92 -5.02
N ASP A 127 -10.47 -18.27 -4.23
CA ASP A 127 -11.89 -18.17 -4.58
C ASP A 127 -12.36 -16.71 -4.68
N GLU A 128 -11.86 -15.82 -3.81
CA GLU A 128 -12.13 -14.38 -3.88
C GLU A 128 -11.49 -13.74 -5.11
N ILE A 129 -10.27 -14.15 -5.48
CA ILE A 129 -9.59 -13.73 -6.71
C ILE A 129 -10.41 -14.15 -7.93
N SER A 130 -10.83 -15.41 -8.00
CA SER A 130 -11.68 -15.91 -9.10
C SER A 130 -12.98 -15.12 -9.20
N SER A 131 -13.62 -14.84 -8.06
CA SER A 131 -14.88 -14.08 -8.01
C SER A 131 -14.69 -12.63 -8.45
N LEU A 132 -13.60 -11.99 -8.05
CA LEU A 132 -13.27 -10.63 -8.47
C LEU A 132 -13.06 -10.53 -9.98
N PHE A 133 -12.42 -11.53 -10.60
CA PHE A 133 -12.28 -11.58 -12.06
C PHE A 133 -13.62 -11.77 -12.77
N ALA A 134 -14.50 -12.64 -12.24
CA ALA A 134 -15.85 -12.77 -12.79
C ALA A 134 -16.62 -11.45 -12.73
N GLU A 135 -16.52 -10.72 -11.61
CA GLU A 135 -17.18 -9.43 -11.41
C GLU A 135 -16.63 -8.33 -12.32
N VAL A 136 -15.31 -8.20 -12.41
CA VAL A 136 -14.66 -7.06 -13.08
C VAL A 136 -14.39 -7.32 -14.57
N ALA A 137 -13.96 -8.53 -14.92
CA ALA A 137 -13.59 -8.91 -16.28
C ALA A 137 -14.70 -9.70 -17.00
N GLY A 138 -15.78 -10.10 -16.30
CA GLY A 138 -16.88 -10.87 -16.86
C GLY A 138 -16.59 -12.36 -17.02
N SER A 139 -15.41 -12.84 -16.60
CA SER A 139 -15.00 -14.24 -16.68
C SER A 139 -14.19 -14.63 -15.43
N PRO A 140 -14.56 -15.69 -14.70
CA PRO A 140 -13.76 -16.18 -13.57
C PRO A 140 -12.43 -16.76 -14.06
N LEU A 141 -11.40 -16.68 -13.22
CA LEU A 141 -10.15 -17.41 -13.47
C LEU A 141 -10.30 -18.89 -13.11
N GLY A 142 -9.70 -19.77 -13.90
CA GLY A 142 -9.48 -21.15 -13.52
C GLY A 142 -8.60 -21.25 -12.27
N LEU A 143 -8.79 -22.34 -11.50
CA LEU A 143 -8.10 -22.56 -10.23
C LEU A 143 -6.56 -22.41 -10.33
N ARG A 144 -5.97 -22.91 -11.42
CA ARG A 144 -4.52 -22.81 -11.66
C ARG A 144 -4.07 -21.35 -11.79
N CYS A 145 -4.76 -20.56 -12.63
CA CYS A 145 -4.43 -19.16 -12.85
C CYS A 145 -4.70 -18.31 -11.59
N ALA A 146 -5.84 -18.54 -10.91
CA ALA A 146 -6.15 -17.87 -9.63
C ALA A 146 -5.11 -18.19 -8.54
N SER A 147 -4.66 -19.44 -8.42
CA SER A 147 -3.58 -19.82 -7.51
C SER A 147 -2.26 -19.15 -7.86
N ARG A 148 -1.96 -18.95 -9.15
CA ARG A 148 -0.75 -18.27 -9.61
C ARG A 148 -0.80 -16.78 -9.25
N VAL A 149 -1.93 -16.12 -9.48
CA VAL A 149 -2.16 -14.72 -9.07
C VAL A 149 -1.99 -14.58 -7.56
N ALA A 150 -2.58 -15.48 -6.77
CA ALA A 150 -2.45 -15.48 -5.30
C ALA A 150 -0.98 -15.57 -4.88
N GLN A 151 -0.24 -16.55 -5.40
CA GLN A 151 1.19 -16.76 -5.09
C GLN A 151 2.07 -15.57 -5.50
N GLU A 152 1.83 -14.98 -6.67
CA GLU A 152 2.65 -13.88 -7.18
C GLU A 152 2.40 -12.56 -6.42
N THR A 153 1.16 -12.35 -5.97
CA THR A 153 0.71 -11.08 -5.36
C THR A 153 0.51 -11.15 -3.85
N ALA A 154 0.58 -12.33 -3.23
CA ALA A 154 0.07 -12.59 -1.87
C ALA A 154 -1.41 -12.19 -1.69
N GLY A 155 -2.20 -12.31 -2.76
CA GLY A 155 -3.59 -11.88 -2.79
C GLY A 155 -3.79 -10.36 -2.64
N TRP A 156 -2.77 -9.52 -2.87
CA TRP A 156 -2.85 -8.08 -2.63
C TRP A 156 -3.98 -7.42 -3.46
N PRO A 157 -5.08 -6.94 -2.82
CA PRO A 157 -6.29 -6.56 -3.55
C PRO A 157 -6.09 -5.58 -4.71
N VAL A 158 -5.30 -4.52 -4.53
CA VAL A 158 -5.05 -3.53 -5.59
C VAL A 158 -4.33 -4.13 -6.81
N LEU A 159 -3.43 -5.10 -6.60
CA LEU A 159 -2.71 -5.75 -7.69
C LEU A 159 -3.61 -6.72 -8.45
N VAL A 160 -4.44 -7.48 -7.71
CA VAL A 160 -5.42 -8.38 -8.30
C VAL A 160 -6.47 -7.59 -9.09
N GLU A 161 -6.97 -6.49 -8.53
CA GLU A 161 -7.93 -5.61 -9.21
C GLU A 161 -7.31 -4.96 -10.47
N LEU A 162 -6.04 -4.57 -10.41
CA LEU A 162 -5.32 -4.05 -11.58
C LEU A 162 -5.28 -5.09 -12.72
N LEU A 163 -4.97 -6.35 -12.41
CA LEU A 163 -5.00 -7.44 -13.40
C LEU A 163 -6.42 -7.66 -13.94
N ALA A 164 -7.43 -7.69 -13.06
CA ALA A 164 -8.82 -7.89 -13.48
C ALA A 164 -9.33 -6.75 -14.39
N ARG A 165 -8.97 -5.49 -14.08
CA ARG A 165 -9.31 -4.32 -14.93
C ARG A 165 -8.63 -4.35 -16.28
N ARG A 166 -7.41 -4.91 -16.38
CA ARG A 166 -6.74 -5.14 -17.66
C ARG A 166 -7.38 -6.29 -18.43
N ALA A 167 -7.77 -7.36 -17.74
CA ALA A 167 -8.49 -8.51 -18.31
C ALA A 167 -9.83 -8.12 -18.94
N ARG A 168 -10.53 -7.12 -18.38
CA ARG A 168 -11.76 -6.57 -18.97
C ARG A 168 -11.59 -6.07 -20.42
N ARG A 169 -10.35 -5.80 -20.88
CA ARG A 169 -10.07 -5.24 -22.22
C ARG A 169 -9.75 -6.31 -23.26
N VAL A 170 -9.67 -7.58 -22.88
CA VAL A 170 -9.39 -8.69 -23.78
C VAL A 170 -10.61 -9.59 -23.90
N ASP A 171 -10.60 -10.45 -24.92
CA ASP A 171 -11.61 -11.49 -25.08
C ASP A 171 -11.61 -12.45 -23.87
N PRO A 172 -12.77 -12.94 -23.40
CA PRO A 172 -12.86 -13.89 -22.29
C PRO A 172 -11.93 -15.11 -22.42
N ASP A 173 -11.73 -15.63 -23.65
CA ASP A 173 -10.87 -16.79 -23.89
C ASP A 173 -9.37 -16.45 -23.78
N ALA A 174 -9.02 -15.16 -23.86
CA ALA A 174 -7.65 -14.66 -23.76
C ALA A 174 -7.26 -14.18 -22.35
N VAL A 175 -8.20 -14.14 -21.40
CA VAL A 175 -7.99 -13.58 -20.05
C VAL A 175 -6.82 -14.23 -19.33
N GLU A 176 -6.78 -15.57 -19.24
CA GLU A 176 -5.71 -16.26 -18.50
C GLU A 176 -4.34 -16.06 -19.15
N SER A 177 -4.29 -16.08 -20.49
CA SER A 177 -3.04 -15.84 -21.23
C SER A 177 -2.50 -14.42 -20.99
N MET A 178 -3.39 -13.42 -20.95
CA MET A 178 -3.01 -12.05 -20.59
C MET A 178 -2.51 -11.98 -19.15
N VAL A 179 -3.21 -12.58 -18.19
CA VAL A 179 -2.80 -12.56 -16.78
C VAL A 179 -1.41 -13.17 -16.59
N GLU A 180 -1.13 -14.32 -17.19
CA GLU A 180 0.19 -14.96 -17.12
C GLU A 180 1.29 -14.09 -17.74
N SER A 181 0.99 -13.43 -18.86
CA SER A 181 1.92 -12.47 -19.49
C SER A 181 2.17 -11.27 -18.58
N ASP A 182 1.14 -10.70 -17.98
CA ASP A 182 1.25 -9.53 -17.11
C ASP A 182 2.01 -9.87 -15.81
N LEU A 183 1.76 -11.04 -15.20
CA LEU A 183 2.50 -11.51 -14.02
C LEU A 183 4.00 -11.68 -14.28
N ALA A 184 4.40 -11.97 -15.52
CA ALA A 184 5.79 -12.05 -15.94
C ALA A 184 6.44 -10.68 -16.21
N SER A 185 5.66 -9.60 -16.20
CA SER A 185 6.10 -8.21 -16.43
C SER A 185 6.13 -7.38 -15.14
N ASP A 186 6.54 -6.11 -15.23
CA ASP A 186 6.43 -5.12 -14.14
C ASP A 186 5.08 -4.38 -14.17
N PHE A 187 3.98 -5.13 -14.29
CA PHE A 187 2.63 -4.54 -14.38
C PHE A 187 2.24 -3.69 -13.17
N ALA A 188 2.87 -3.98 -12.02
CA ALA A 188 2.52 -3.49 -10.70
C ALA A 188 3.33 -2.26 -10.24
N ALA A 189 4.31 -1.81 -11.05
CA ALA A 189 5.29 -0.78 -10.69
C ALA A 189 4.69 0.39 -9.88
N GLY A 190 3.73 1.11 -10.45
CA GLY A 190 3.17 2.30 -9.81
C GLY A 190 2.41 2.02 -8.50
N CYS A 191 1.75 0.86 -8.38
CA CYS A 191 1.09 0.45 -7.14
C CYS A 191 2.12 0.11 -6.06
N LEU A 192 3.19 -0.58 -6.42
CA LEU A 192 4.28 -0.94 -5.52
C LEU A 192 5.06 0.30 -5.07
N GLU A 193 5.35 1.23 -5.98
CA GLU A 193 5.97 2.52 -5.66
C GLU A 193 5.14 3.29 -4.63
N THR A 194 3.84 3.44 -4.87
CA THR A 194 2.93 4.12 -3.92
C THR A 194 2.96 3.46 -2.54
N ALA A 195 3.00 2.12 -2.49
CA ALA A 195 3.08 1.39 -1.22
C ALA A 195 4.44 1.58 -0.52
N LEU A 196 5.54 1.57 -1.28
CA LEU A 196 6.89 1.75 -0.78
C LEU A 196 7.18 3.18 -0.32
N GLU A 197 6.59 4.18 -0.98
CA GLU A 197 6.72 5.60 -0.60
C GLU A 197 6.08 5.92 0.75
N ALA A 198 5.09 5.13 1.17
CA ALA A 198 4.48 5.25 2.49
C ALA A 198 5.38 4.71 3.62
N LEU A 199 6.46 3.98 3.30
CA LEU A 199 7.37 3.42 4.28
C LEU A 199 8.49 4.41 4.66
N PRO A 200 9.02 4.32 5.90
CA PRO A 200 10.26 5.00 6.26
C PRO A 200 11.41 4.64 5.30
N ARG A 201 12.23 5.64 4.95
CA ARG A 201 13.32 5.48 3.96
C ARG A 201 14.31 4.38 4.33
N ASP A 202 14.60 4.19 5.61
CA ASP A 202 15.49 3.14 6.10
C ASP A 202 14.87 1.75 5.91
N LEU A 203 13.56 1.61 6.13
CA LEU A 203 12.82 0.37 5.88
C LEU A 203 12.77 0.03 4.39
N ARG A 204 12.51 1.02 3.52
CA ARG A 204 12.58 0.83 2.07
C ARG A 204 13.96 0.31 1.63
N ARG A 205 15.04 0.95 2.10
CA ARG A 205 16.42 0.49 1.82
C ARG A 205 16.69 -0.91 2.37
N ALA A 206 16.15 -1.24 3.54
CA ALA A 206 16.27 -2.57 4.12
C ALA A 206 15.58 -3.64 3.24
N LEU A 207 14.38 -3.35 2.74
CA LEU A 207 13.67 -4.21 1.78
C LEU A 207 14.45 -4.41 0.49
N GLU A 208 14.96 -3.32 -0.11
CA GLU A 208 15.77 -3.38 -1.33
C GLU A 208 17.01 -4.28 -1.15
N ARG A 209 17.71 -4.15 -0.01
CA ARG A 209 18.91 -4.95 0.28
C ARG A 209 18.62 -6.41 0.62
N THR A 210 17.42 -6.72 1.11
CA THR A 210 17.02 -8.09 1.50
C THR A 210 16.13 -8.77 0.47
N SER A 211 15.83 -8.10 -0.64
CA SER A 211 14.96 -8.61 -1.71
C SER A 211 15.42 -9.95 -2.30
N GLU A 212 16.73 -10.22 -2.36
CA GLU A 212 17.27 -11.49 -2.86
C GLU A 212 17.06 -12.67 -1.90
N LEU A 213 16.66 -12.40 -0.64
CA LEU A 213 16.42 -13.46 0.33
C LEU A 213 15.09 -14.17 0.02
N PRO A 214 15.08 -15.51 -0.10
CA PRO A 214 13.84 -16.26 -0.38
C PRO A 214 12.87 -16.23 0.81
N ARG A 215 13.39 -16.09 2.03
CA ARG A 215 12.66 -16.02 3.29
C ARG A 215 13.31 -14.98 4.19
N LEU A 216 12.50 -14.27 4.96
CA LEU A 216 12.97 -13.27 5.92
C LEU A 216 12.98 -13.87 7.33
N ASP A 217 14.12 -14.43 7.71
CA ASP A 217 14.42 -14.79 9.10
C ASP A 217 15.46 -13.82 9.70
N PHE A 218 15.52 -13.79 11.04
CA PHE A 218 16.37 -12.84 11.74
C PHE A 218 17.86 -13.01 11.39
N ALA A 219 18.36 -14.25 11.30
CA ALA A 219 19.78 -14.51 11.07
C ALA A 219 20.21 -14.11 9.64
N ALA A 220 19.39 -14.41 8.63
CA ALA A 220 19.63 -14.00 7.25
C ALA A 220 19.57 -12.47 7.10
N CYS A 221 18.54 -11.83 7.65
CA CYS A 221 18.42 -10.38 7.63
C CYS A 221 19.57 -9.69 8.39
N ALA A 222 19.99 -10.23 9.54
CA ALA A 222 21.05 -9.63 10.36
C ALA A 222 22.42 -9.68 9.67
N ARG A 223 22.70 -10.72 8.86
CA ARG A 223 23.92 -10.76 8.04
C ARG A 223 23.97 -9.65 6.99
N VAL A 224 22.82 -9.23 6.47
CA VAL A 224 22.73 -8.19 5.43
C VAL A 224 22.64 -6.78 6.03
N LEU A 225 21.85 -6.61 7.09
CA LEU A 225 21.44 -5.31 7.64
C LEU A 225 22.06 -4.98 9.00
N GLY A 226 22.72 -5.94 9.65
CA GLY A 226 23.00 -5.91 11.09
C GLY A 226 21.77 -6.24 11.92
N ALA A 227 21.99 -6.58 13.21
CA ALA A 227 20.92 -7.04 14.12
C ALA A 227 19.79 -6.01 14.29
N SER A 228 20.12 -4.73 14.50
CA SER A 228 19.12 -3.67 14.67
C SER A 228 18.30 -3.42 13.40
N GLY A 229 18.93 -3.51 12.21
CA GLY A 229 18.23 -3.37 10.94
C GLY A 229 17.29 -4.54 10.66
N ALA A 230 17.72 -5.77 10.98
CA ALA A 230 16.89 -6.96 10.90
C ALA A 230 15.68 -6.90 11.83
N GLY A 231 15.87 -6.47 13.09
CA GLY A 231 14.78 -6.29 14.05
C GLY A 231 13.73 -5.29 13.56
N ARG A 232 14.16 -4.12 13.05
CA ARG A 232 13.24 -3.12 12.48
C ARG A 232 12.49 -3.66 11.27
N LEU A 233 13.19 -4.32 10.34
CA LEU A 233 12.57 -4.92 9.16
C LEU A 233 11.50 -5.93 9.55
N LEU A 234 11.84 -6.92 10.37
CA LEU A 234 10.90 -7.96 10.78
C LEU A 234 9.74 -7.41 11.59
N GLY A 235 9.97 -6.42 12.45
CA GLY A 235 8.90 -5.72 13.15
C GLY A 235 7.90 -5.02 12.21
N ALA A 236 8.36 -4.52 11.06
CA ALA A 236 7.47 -3.93 10.05
C ALA A 236 6.64 -4.98 9.29
N PHE A 237 7.17 -6.19 9.10
CA PHE A 237 6.37 -7.32 8.58
C PHE A 237 5.35 -7.77 9.64
N ASP A 238 5.76 -7.95 10.88
CA ASP A 238 4.89 -8.41 11.98
C ASP A 238 3.76 -7.44 12.29
N SER A 239 4.01 -6.14 12.12
CA SER A 239 2.97 -5.13 12.25
C SER A 239 2.05 -5.05 11.03
N GLY A 240 2.36 -5.74 9.93
CA GLY A 240 1.59 -5.69 8.69
C GLY A 240 1.86 -4.46 7.81
N SER A 241 2.90 -3.67 8.09
CA SER A 241 3.23 -2.48 7.27
C SER A 241 3.67 -2.84 5.85
N VAL A 242 4.16 -4.06 5.64
CA VAL A 242 4.60 -4.58 4.35
C VAL A 242 3.77 -5.80 4.00
N MET A 243 3.29 -5.86 2.75
CA MET A 243 2.55 -7.02 2.26
C MET A 243 3.46 -8.25 2.21
N HIS A 244 2.98 -9.37 2.73
CA HIS A 244 3.74 -10.61 2.81
C HIS A 244 2.83 -11.83 2.99
N GLU A 245 3.40 -13.00 2.78
CA GLU A 245 2.79 -14.27 3.16
C GLU A 245 3.51 -14.86 4.38
N VAL A 246 2.76 -15.64 5.17
CA VAL A 246 3.31 -16.47 6.23
C VAL A 246 3.26 -17.93 5.78
N VAL A 247 4.40 -18.46 5.35
CA VAL A 247 4.53 -19.85 4.88
C VAL A 247 5.31 -20.65 5.90
N LEU A 248 4.65 -21.60 6.56
CA LEU A 248 5.24 -22.43 7.63
C LEU A 248 5.89 -21.58 8.73
N GLY A 249 5.26 -20.47 9.11
CA GLY A 249 5.77 -19.54 10.13
C GLY A 249 6.86 -18.58 9.64
N HIS A 250 7.25 -18.65 8.36
CA HIS A 250 8.24 -17.74 7.77
C HIS A 250 7.58 -16.63 6.96
N ARG A 251 8.14 -15.43 7.06
CA ARG A 251 7.72 -14.28 6.25
C ARG A 251 8.32 -14.38 4.86
N VAL A 252 7.46 -14.32 3.85
CA VAL A 252 7.85 -14.38 2.45
C VAL A 252 7.35 -13.11 1.74
N VAL A 253 8.29 -12.39 1.12
CA VAL A 253 7.96 -11.23 0.27
C VAL A 253 7.30 -11.74 -1.01
N PRO A 254 6.17 -11.17 -1.46
CA PRO A 254 5.51 -11.61 -2.69
C PRO A 254 6.48 -11.50 -3.87
N PRO A 255 6.52 -12.50 -4.79
CA PRO A 255 7.41 -12.49 -5.94
C PRO A 255 7.34 -11.19 -6.76
N VAL A 256 6.15 -10.62 -6.96
CA VAL A 256 5.99 -9.35 -7.69
C VAL A 256 6.71 -8.19 -7.01
N LEU A 257 6.59 -8.07 -5.69
CA LEU A 257 7.30 -7.03 -4.92
C LEU A 257 8.82 -7.29 -4.93
N ARG A 258 9.23 -8.55 -4.88
CA ARG A 258 10.65 -8.93 -4.94
C ARG A 258 11.31 -8.52 -6.25
N ARG A 259 10.67 -8.79 -7.39
CA ARG A 259 11.15 -8.40 -8.72
C ARG A 259 11.31 -6.88 -8.81
N HIS A 260 10.27 -6.14 -8.43
CA HIS A 260 10.29 -4.68 -8.45
C HIS A 260 11.40 -4.08 -7.56
N LEU A 261 11.63 -4.63 -6.35
CA LEU A 261 12.73 -4.19 -5.48
C LEU A 261 14.12 -4.47 -6.10
N GLY A 262 14.27 -5.58 -6.82
CA GLY A 262 15.52 -5.92 -7.54
C GLY A 262 15.81 -4.97 -8.70
N GLU A 263 14.77 -4.56 -9.43
CA GLU A 263 14.86 -3.55 -10.49
C GLU A 263 15.24 -2.17 -9.94
N CYS A 264 14.58 -1.73 -8.85
CA CYS A 264 14.93 -0.50 -8.13
C CYS A 264 16.42 -0.48 -7.73
N ARG A 265 16.94 -1.59 -7.19
CA ARG A 265 18.35 -1.72 -6.80
C ARG A 265 19.28 -1.62 -8.02
N THR A 266 18.92 -2.24 -9.14
CA THR A 266 19.71 -2.22 -10.37
C THR A 266 19.80 -0.80 -10.94
N LEU A 267 18.70 -0.04 -10.89
CA LEU A 267 18.67 1.36 -11.31
C LEU A 267 19.52 2.25 -10.41
N ALA A 268 19.46 2.06 -9.08
CA ALA A 268 20.27 2.83 -8.13
C ALA A 268 21.77 2.51 -8.20
N GLY A 269 22.13 1.29 -8.62
CA GLY A 269 23.52 0.84 -8.76
C GLY A 269 24.20 1.22 -10.09
N ARG A 270 23.45 1.73 -11.08
CA ARG A 270 24.08 2.27 -12.30
C ARG A 270 24.84 3.54 -11.91
N PRO A 271 26.17 3.60 -12.11
CA PRO A 271 26.87 4.86 -11.95
C PRO A 271 26.20 5.86 -12.87
N ALA A 272 25.84 7.02 -12.34
CA ALA A 272 25.34 8.12 -13.16
C ALA A 272 26.36 8.30 -14.29
N GLY A 273 25.99 7.86 -15.50
CA GLY A 273 26.84 8.03 -16.67
C GLY A 273 27.19 9.51 -16.77
N PRO A 274 28.36 9.87 -17.34
CA PRO A 274 28.78 11.25 -17.44
C PRO A 274 27.62 12.08 -17.99
N SER A 275 27.04 12.90 -17.11
CA SER A 275 25.91 13.74 -17.41
C SER A 275 26.28 14.52 -18.67
N ALA A 276 25.43 14.43 -19.69
CA ALA A 276 25.55 15.14 -20.96
C ALA A 276 25.39 16.67 -20.80
N ALA A 277 25.73 17.22 -19.63
CA ALA A 277 25.68 18.64 -19.27
C ALA A 277 26.95 19.41 -19.69
N ASN A 278 27.84 18.83 -20.51
CA ASN A 278 29.00 19.56 -21.04
C ASN A 278 29.17 19.45 -22.57
N ARG A 279 28.07 19.38 -23.32
CA ARG A 279 28.08 19.79 -24.73
C ARG A 279 27.80 21.30 -24.78
N ARG A 280 28.87 22.10 -24.70
CA ARG A 280 28.87 23.46 -25.25
C ARG A 280 28.37 23.38 -26.70
N PRO A 281 27.36 24.15 -27.12
CA PRO A 281 27.05 24.26 -28.53
C PRO A 281 28.26 24.85 -29.24
N ALA A 282 28.77 24.14 -30.25
CA ALA A 282 29.71 24.69 -31.20
C ALA A 282 29.02 25.87 -31.89
N MET A 283 29.66 27.05 -31.82
CA MET A 283 29.27 28.23 -32.58
C MET A 283 29.24 27.89 -34.06
N SER A 284 28.04 27.87 -34.66
CA SER A 284 27.87 27.95 -36.10
C SER A 284 28.21 29.37 -36.57
N PRO A 285 28.88 29.53 -37.73
CA PRO A 285 29.23 30.83 -38.27
C PRO A 285 28.01 31.57 -38.83
N THR A 286 27.98 32.87 -38.57
CA THR A 286 27.03 33.87 -39.10
C THR A 286 26.91 33.80 -40.63
N PRO A 287 25.70 33.73 -41.20
CA PRO A 287 25.52 33.91 -42.64
C PRO A 287 25.53 35.40 -42.99
N ALA A 288 26.26 35.71 -44.05
CA ALA A 288 26.41 37.04 -44.64
C ALA A 288 25.10 37.52 -45.29
N ASP A 289 24.89 38.82 -45.14
CA ASP A 289 23.85 39.66 -45.70
C ASP A 289 23.95 39.76 -47.25
N PRO A 290 22.85 39.59 -48.01
CA PRO A 290 22.77 40.07 -49.37
C PRO A 290 21.75 41.21 -49.51
N ALA A 291 22.28 42.42 -49.65
CA ALA A 291 21.58 43.58 -50.18
C ALA A 291 21.38 43.48 -51.72
N HIS A 292 20.28 44.10 -52.18
CA HIS A 292 19.96 44.53 -53.57
C HIS A 292 19.71 43.43 -54.61
N ALA A 293 18.71 43.46 -55.51
CA ALA A 293 17.57 44.33 -55.89
C ALA A 293 16.81 43.53 -57.01
N PRO A 294 15.95 44.09 -57.88
CA PRO A 294 14.93 45.13 -57.78
C PRO A 294 13.51 44.63 -58.18
N GLU A 295 12.55 45.53 -58.00
CA GLU A 295 11.15 45.51 -58.41
C GLU A 295 10.88 45.07 -59.86
N ARG A 296 9.74 44.38 -60.06
CA ARG A 296 9.01 44.38 -61.34
C ARG A 296 7.50 44.55 -61.12
N PRO A 297 6.80 45.19 -62.07
CA PRO A 297 5.58 45.98 -61.87
C PRO A 297 4.27 45.15 -62.05
N PRO A 298 3.08 45.75 -61.87
CA PRO A 298 1.85 45.00 -61.64
C PRO A 298 1.00 44.72 -62.89
N ALA A 299 0.12 43.73 -62.69
CA ALA A 299 -1.21 43.51 -63.26
C ALA A 299 -1.37 43.09 -64.74
N LEU A 300 -2.06 41.96 -64.92
CA LEU A 300 -3.48 41.93 -65.32
C LEU A 300 -4.17 40.68 -64.74
#